data_AF-A0AAN5D7S9-F1
#
_entry.id   AF-A0AAN5D7S9-F1
#
_cell.length_a   1.000
_cell.length_b   1.000
_cell.length_c   1.000
_cell.angle_alpha   90.00
_cell.angle_beta   90.00
_cell.angle_gamma   90.00
#
_symmetry.space_group_name_H-M   'P 1'
#
loop_
_entity.id
_entity.type
_entity.pdbx_description
1 polymer ?
#
loop_
_entity_poly.entity_id
_entity_poly.type
_entity_poly.pdbx_seq_one_letter_code
_entity_poly.pdbx_strand_id
1 'polypeptide(L)'
;GSGIPEMKTILRGVILKEYLTIRTFLVKTVGLTLILGSGLPLGKQGPFVHLSSIVASQLSRQIHSFKGIYESESRSSEMIAAGCAVGVACTFSAPIGGVLFSIEATSVYFAVRNYWRGFFSAACGAIVLRVLIPVIKDPELDLKALYQTSFPPGKAFTLEEMPCFVILGLICGLLGALFIFLHRTLVLFLRRNELMKKIFQRYWLLYPMLVTLLVGILTFPEGFGQYMAGKQKFTRTVQDLFMNCTWSLNETHPHGCHKNETLNWSGKEGDTPVFSSL
;
A
#
# COMPACT_ATOMS: atom_id res chain seq x y z
N GLY A 1 -13.43 -2.94 -1.51
CA GLY A 1 -13.13 -1.68 -0.78
C GLY A 1 -11.90 -1.84 0.09
N SER A 2 -11.35 -0.72 0.57
CA SER A 2 -10.13 -0.67 1.41
C SER A 2 -10.34 -1.40 2.75
N GLY A 3 -11.25 -0.95 3.61
CA GLY A 3 -11.48 -1.51 4.95
C GLY A 3 -10.96 -0.62 6.08
N ILE A 4 -10.03 0.28 5.81
CA ILE A 4 -9.54 1.26 6.79
C ILE A 4 -10.66 2.20 7.31
N PRO A 5 -11.48 2.84 6.46
CA PRO A 5 -12.51 3.74 6.98
C PRO A 5 -13.56 2.99 7.82
N GLU A 6 -13.88 1.75 7.46
CA GLU A 6 -14.79 0.90 8.23
C GLU A 6 -14.17 0.45 9.57
N MET A 7 -12.86 0.13 9.60
CA MET A 7 -12.14 -0.13 10.85
C MET A 7 -12.12 1.10 11.75
N LYS A 8 -11.93 2.30 11.19
CA LYS A 8 -12.01 3.56 11.93
C LYS A 8 -13.39 3.78 12.53
N THR A 9 -14.48 3.43 11.82
CA THR A 9 -15.83 3.51 12.39
C THR A 9 -16.06 2.50 13.51
N ILE A 10 -15.53 1.27 13.39
CA ILE A 10 -15.64 0.24 14.44
C ILE A 10 -14.89 0.67 15.70
N LEU A 11 -13.68 1.19 15.56
CA LEU A 11 -12.87 1.68 16.70
C LEU A 11 -13.43 2.95 17.34
N ARG A 12 -14.31 3.68 16.65
CA ARG A 12 -15.11 4.77 17.21
C ARG A 12 -16.37 4.29 17.96
N GLY A 13 -16.64 2.99 17.99
CA GLY A 13 -17.79 2.40 18.69
C GLY A 13 -18.99 2.07 17.80
N VAL A 14 -18.90 2.26 16.47
CA VAL A 14 -20.00 1.87 15.56
C VAL A 14 -19.83 0.41 15.15
N ILE A 15 -20.68 -0.47 15.68
CA ILE A 15 -20.63 -1.91 15.38
C ILE A 15 -21.25 -2.18 14.01
N LEU A 16 -20.42 -2.46 13.00
CA LEU A 16 -20.89 -2.97 11.71
C LEU A 16 -21.15 -4.48 11.79
N LYS A 17 -22.43 -4.86 11.77
CA LYS A 17 -22.84 -6.28 11.72
C LYS A 17 -22.26 -6.96 10.47
N GLU A 18 -21.83 -8.20 10.63
CA GLU A 18 -21.30 -9.09 9.57
C GLU A 18 -19.98 -8.67 8.90
N TYR A 19 -19.38 -7.53 9.29
CA TYR A 19 -18.14 -7.06 8.67
C TYR A 19 -16.93 -7.95 9.00
N LEU A 20 -16.83 -8.41 10.26
CA LEU A 20 -15.71 -9.19 10.79
C LEU A 20 -15.89 -10.73 10.70
N THR A 21 -16.47 -11.21 9.60
CA THR A 21 -16.84 -12.64 9.42
C THR A 21 -15.75 -13.45 8.70
N ILE A 22 -15.61 -14.74 8.98
CA ILE A 22 -14.66 -15.63 8.27
C ILE A 22 -14.97 -15.69 6.76
N ARG A 23 -16.24 -15.59 6.38
CA ARG A 23 -16.65 -15.51 4.97
C ARG A 23 -16.05 -14.29 4.26
N THR A 24 -16.02 -13.12 4.91
CA THR A 24 -15.43 -11.91 4.33
C THR A 24 -13.91 -12.05 4.24
N PHE A 25 -13.27 -12.74 5.20
CA PHE A 25 -11.84 -13.07 5.14
C PHE A 25 -11.49 -13.89 3.89
N LEU A 26 -12.18 -15.00 3.63
CA LEU A 26 -11.88 -15.87 2.48
C LEU A 26 -12.08 -15.15 1.14
N VAL A 27 -13.23 -14.49 0.97
CA VAL A 27 -13.55 -13.78 -0.28
C VAL A 27 -12.56 -12.63 -0.52
N LYS A 28 -12.17 -11.88 0.52
CA LYS A 28 -11.26 -10.74 0.39
C LYS A 28 -9.81 -11.19 0.15
N THR A 29 -9.39 -12.32 0.70
CA THR A 29 -8.07 -12.92 0.41
C THR A 29 -7.98 -13.33 -1.07
N VAL A 30 -8.96 -14.09 -1.59
CA VAL A 30 -8.99 -14.48 -3.00
C VAL A 30 -9.09 -13.27 -3.93
N GLY A 31 -9.94 -12.29 -3.59
CA GLY A 31 -10.04 -11.05 -4.36
C GLY A 31 -8.74 -10.25 -4.38
N LEU A 32 -8.03 -10.19 -3.25
CA LEU A 32 -6.75 -9.48 -3.16
C LEU A 32 -5.65 -10.18 -3.95
N THR A 33 -5.58 -11.52 -3.93
CA THR A 33 -4.58 -12.26 -4.73
C THR A 33 -4.82 -12.08 -6.23
N LEU A 34 -6.08 -12.10 -6.67
CA LEU A 34 -6.44 -11.82 -8.07
C LEU A 34 -6.07 -10.39 -8.50
N ILE A 35 -6.33 -9.39 -7.65
CA ILE A 35 -5.97 -7.98 -7.93
C ILE A 35 -4.46 -7.79 -8.00
N LEU A 36 -3.69 -8.42 -7.10
CA LEU A 36 -2.23 -8.35 -7.14
C LEU A 36 -1.65 -9.11 -8.35
N GLY A 37 -2.30 -10.20 -8.76
CA GLY A 37 -1.95 -10.95 -9.97
C GLY A 37 -2.28 -10.20 -11.26
N SER A 38 -3.29 -9.33 -11.28
CA SER A 38 -3.74 -8.63 -12.48
C SER A 38 -2.84 -7.47 -12.92
N GLY A 39 -1.84 -7.08 -12.10
CA GLY A 39 -0.89 -6.01 -12.43
C GLY A 39 -1.50 -4.59 -12.41
N LEU A 40 -2.73 -4.43 -11.91
CA LEU A 40 -3.34 -3.11 -11.76
C LEU A 40 -2.60 -2.30 -10.68
N PRO A 41 -2.52 -0.96 -10.80
CA PRO A 41 -1.87 -0.10 -9.81
C PRO A 41 -2.75 0.07 -8.55
N LEU A 42 -3.02 -1.04 -7.85
CA LEU A 42 -3.86 -1.11 -6.67
C LEU A 42 -3.04 -1.60 -5.46
N GLY A 43 -3.21 -0.91 -4.33
CA GLY A 43 -2.48 -1.23 -3.10
C GLY A 43 -3.12 -2.36 -2.28
N LYS A 44 -2.27 -3.21 -1.66
CA LYS A 44 -2.71 -4.27 -0.74
C LYS A 44 -2.99 -3.84 0.69
N GLN A 45 -2.50 -2.65 1.10
CA GLN A 45 -2.49 -2.21 2.49
C GLN A 45 -3.88 -2.22 3.15
N GLY A 46 -4.85 -1.51 2.57
CA GLY A 46 -6.19 -1.39 3.15
C GLY A 46 -6.88 -2.73 3.36
N PRO A 47 -7.00 -3.57 2.30
CA PRO A 47 -7.56 -4.90 2.42
C PRO A 47 -6.88 -5.77 3.47
N PHE A 48 -5.54 -5.70 3.56
CA PHE A 48 -4.76 -6.50 4.49
C PHE A 48 -4.97 -6.09 5.95
N VAL A 49 -5.12 -4.79 6.24
CA VAL A 49 -5.52 -4.28 7.56
C VAL A 49 -6.86 -4.87 8.00
N HIS A 50 -7.82 -4.97 7.08
CA HIS A 50 -9.10 -5.60 7.41
C HIS A 50 -8.95 -7.10 7.71
N LEU A 51 -8.16 -7.83 6.90
CA LEU A 51 -7.94 -9.26 7.09
C LEU A 51 -7.31 -9.55 8.46
N SER A 52 -6.30 -8.79 8.87
CA SER A 52 -5.67 -8.92 10.19
C SER A 52 -6.64 -8.61 11.33
N SER A 53 -7.54 -7.62 11.16
CA SER A 53 -8.57 -7.32 12.15
C SER A 53 -9.63 -8.41 12.27
N ILE A 54 -9.99 -9.07 11.16
CA ILE A 54 -10.86 -10.26 11.20
C ILE A 54 -10.17 -11.37 11.98
N VAL A 55 -8.90 -11.67 11.69
CA VAL A 55 -8.14 -12.70 12.41
C VAL A 55 -8.06 -12.38 13.91
N ALA A 56 -7.78 -11.14 14.28
CA ALA A 56 -7.73 -10.70 15.67
C ALA A 56 -9.10 -10.86 16.38
N SER A 57 -10.19 -10.50 15.70
CA SER A 57 -11.55 -10.65 16.22
C SER A 57 -11.97 -12.13 16.36
N GLN A 58 -11.62 -12.98 15.40
CA GLN A 58 -11.93 -14.41 15.44
C GLN A 58 -11.10 -15.13 16.52
N LEU A 59 -9.82 -14.77 16.66
CA LEU A 59 -8.96 -15.28 17.72
C LEU A 59 -9.52 -14.91 19.11
N SER A 60 -9.97 -13.66 19.27
CA SER A 60 -10.63 -13.20 20.49
C SER A 60 -11.90 -13.99 20.83
N ARG A 61 -12.68 -14.41 19.82
CA ARG A 61 -13.88 -15.23 20.00
C ARG A 61 -13.59 -16.71 20.27
N GLN A 62 -12.56 -17.27 19.63
CA GLN A 62 -12.22 -18.70 19.73
C GLN A 62 -11.42 -19.04 21.00
N ILE A 63 -10.71 -18.09 21.60
CA ILE A 63 -10.08 -18.26 22.91
C ILE A 63 -11.18 -18.19 24.00
N HIS A 64 -12.04 -19.21 24.00
CA HIS A 64 -13.26 -19.33 24.80
C HIS A 64 -12.99 -19.67 26.29
N SER A 65 -11.72 -19.83 26.67
CA SER A 65 -11.30 -20.14 28.05
C SER A 65 -11.31 -18.89 28.97
N PHE A 66 -11.24 -17.67 28.42
CA PHE A 66 -11.23 -16.41 29.17
C PHE A 66 -12.56 -15.63 29.07
N LYS A 67 -13.68 -16.31 29.31
CA LYS A 67 -15.05 -15.81 29.13
C LYS A 67 -15.37 -14.49 29.86
N GLY A 68 -14.70 -14.18 30.98
CA GLY A 68 -14.92 -12.94 31.74
C GLY A 68 -14.07 -11.73 31.32
N ILE A 69 -13.08 -11.89 30.44
CA ILE A 69 -12.11 -10.82 30.10
C ILE A 69 -12.53 -10.01 28.87
N TYR A 70 -13.28 -10.63 27.94
CA TYR A 70 -13.64 -10.08 26.62
C TYR A 70 -15.07 -9.51 26.52
N GLU A 71 -15.84 -9.48 27.60
CA GLU A 71 -17.13 -8.77 27.63
C GLU A 71 -16.97 -7.25 27.49
N SER A 72 -15.78 -6.70 27.78
CA SER A 72 -15.55 -5.27 27.64
C SER A 72 -15.27 -4.87 26.19
N GLU A 73 -16.13 -4.02 25.64
CA GLU A 73 -15.96 -3.39 24.32
C GLU A 73 -14.58 -2.72 24.16
N SER A 74 -14.02 -2.21 25.27
CA SER A 74 -12.69 -1.58 25.27
C SER A 74 -11.61 -2.56 24.83
N ARG A 75 -11.50 -3.74 25.46
CA ARG A 75 -10.49 -4.77 25.15
C ARG A 75 -10.65 -5.35 23.74
N SER A 76 -11.90 -5.51 23.28
CA SER A 76 -12.16 -5.92 21.89
C SER A 76 -11.59 -4.89 20.90
N SER A 77 -11.80 -3.60 21.18
CA SER A 77 -11.23 -2.51 20.38
C SER A 77 -9.71 -2.47 20.45
N GLU A 78 -9.09 -2.72 21.62
CA GLU A 78 -7.63 -2.83 21.75
C GLU A 78 -7.06 -3.96 20.88
N MET A 79 -7.75 -5.11 20.85
CA MET A 79 -7.34 -6.27 20.06
C MET A 79 -7.46 -5.99 18.55
N ILE A 80 -8.55 -5.35 18.12
CA ILE A 80 -8.73 -4.94 16.72
C ILE A 80 -7.68 -3.91 16.32
N ALA A 81 -7.36 -2.94 17.18
CA ALA A 81 -6.32 -1.95 16.93
C ALA A 81 -4.92 -2.58 16.80
N ALA A 82 -4.61 -3.57 17.65
CA ALA A 82 -3.39 -4.36 17.51
C ALA A 82 -3.39 -5.17 16.20
N GLY A 83 -4.52 -5.74 15.81
CA GLY A 83 -4.71 -6.41 14.52
C GLY A 83 -4.44 -5.48 13.34
N CYS A 84 -4.95 -4.25 13.36
CA CYS A 84 -4.68 -3.23 12.35
C CYS A 84 -3.17 -2.94 12.23
N ALA A 85 -2.48 -2.76 13.35
CA ALA A 85 -1.03 -2.53 13.38
C ALA A 85 -0.24 -3.68 12.75
N VAL A 86 -0.58 -4.93 13.10
CA VAL A 86 0.04 -6.13 12.52
C VAL A 86 -0.19 -6.19 11.01
N GLY A 87 -1.40 -5.88 10.53
CA GLY A 87 -1.70 -5.88 9.10
C GLY A 87 -0.83 -4.91 8.29
N VAL A 88 -0.64 -3.68 8.80
CA VAL A 88 0.23 -2.69 8.15
C VAL A 88 1.70 -3.12 8.26
N ALA A 89 2.14 -3.57 9.43
CA ALA A 89 3.50 -4.03 9.66
C ALA A 89 3.89 -5.19 8.74
N CYS A 90 3.03 -6.19 8.59
CA CYS A 90 3.24 -7.30 7.66
C CYS A 90 3.17 -6.85 6.19
N THR A 91 2.40 -5.81 5.86
CA THR A 91 2.33 -5.29 4.50
C THR A 91 3.65 -4.68 4.03
N PHE A 92 4.32 -3.93 4.91
CA PHE A 92 5.54 -3.18 4.60
C PHE A 92 6.81 -3.74 5.24
N SER A 93 6.72 -4.80 6.03
CA SER A 93 7.81 -5.34 6.85
C SER A 93 8.47 -4.30 7.78
N ALA A 94 7.66 -3.33 8.24
CA ALA A 94 8.07 -2.20 9.07
C ALA A 94 7.20 -2.13 10.34
N PRO A 95 7.61 -2.76 11.46
CA PRO A 95 6.78 -2.88 12.65
C PRO A 95 6.50 -1.54 13.34
N ILE A 96 7.50 -0.67 13.47
CA ILE A 96 7.35 0.66 14.09
C ILE A 96 6.37 1.51 13.28
N GLY A 97 6.59 1.62 11.97
CA GLY A 97 5.72 2.38 11.07
C GLY A 97 4.29 1.83 11.03
N GLY A 98 4.11 0.51 11.10
CA GLY A 98 2.79 -0.11 11.13
C GLY A 98 1.97 0.23 12.38
N VAL A 99 2.60 0.28 13.54
CA VAL A 99 1.95 0.67 14.80
C VAL A 99 1.60 2.15 14.78
N LEU A 100 2.54 3.02 14.39
CA LEU A 100 2.30 4.47 14.32
C LEU A 100 1.17 4.79 13.34
N PHE A 101 1.17 4.18 12.16
CA PHE A 101 0.09 4.32 11.19
C PHE A 101 -1.25 3.85 11.77
N SER A 102 -1.27 2.72 12.48
CA SER A 102 -2.50 2.22 13.10
C SER A 102 -3.06 3.22 14.11
N ILE A 103 -2.21 3.82 14.93
CA ILE A 103 -2.61 4.81 15.94
C ILE A 103 -3.19 6.05 15.24
N GLU A 104 -2.47 6.60 14.28
CA GLU A 104 -2.85 7.83 13.57
C GLU A 104 -4.13 7.65 12.73
N ALA A 105 -4.23 6.54 12.00
CA ALA A 105 -5.33 6.34 11.05
C ALA A 105 -6.63 5.92 11.74
N THR A 106 -6.56 5.13 12.82
CA THR A 106 -7.73 4.42 13.35
C THR A 106 -8.35 5.03 14.59
N SER A 107 -7.59 5.69 15.46
CA SER A 107 -8.05 6.12 16.79
C SER A 107 -7.68 7.58 17.10
N VAL A 108 -8.55 8.29 17.81
CA VAL A 108 -8.26 9.66 18.31
C VAL A 108 -7.58 9.61 19.68
N TYR A 109 -7.95 8.63 20.50
CA TYR A 109 -7.36 8.37 21.81
C TYR A 109 -6.80 6.96 21.82
N PHE A 110 -5.56 6.80 22.27
CA PHE A 110 -4.88 5.52 22.29
C PHE A 110 -4.07 5.36 23.58
N ALA A 111 -4.34 4.30 24.34
CA ALA A 111 -3.60 4.03 25.57
C ALA A 111 -2.18 3.53 25.25
N VAL A 112 -1.17 4.08 25.93
CA VAL A 112 0.25 3.70 25.73
C VAL A 112 0.48 2.21 25.98
N ARG A 113 -0.30 1.56 26.85
CA ARG A 113 -0.24 0.10 27.04
C ARG A 113 -0.53 -0.68 25.75
N ASN A 114 -1.42 -0.17 24.90
CA ASN A 114 -1.78 -0.82 23.64
C ASN A 114 -0.71 -0.63 22.57
N TYR A 115 0.13 0.41 22.71
CA TYR A 115 1.28 0.64 21.84
C TYR A 115 2.26 -0.52 21.94
N TRP A 116 2.66 -0.88 23.16
CA TRP A 116 3.60 -1.99 23.40
C TRP A 116 3.05 -3.34 22.93
N ARG A 117 1.75 -3.59 23.15
CA ARG A 117 1.10 -4.83 22.71
C ARG A 117 1.04 -4.92 21.18
N GLY A 118 0.67 -3.82 20.52
CA GLY A 118 0.66 -3.72 19.06
C GLY A 118 2.07 -3.78 18.45
N PHE A 119 3.07 -3.19 19.12
CA PHE A 119 4.46 -3.24 18.69
C PHE A 119 5.04 -4.64 18.76
N PHE A 120 4.83 -5.35 19.88
CA PHE A 120 5.27 -6.71 20.02
C PHE A 120 4.64 -7.63 18.96
N SER A 121 3.32 -7.55 18.78
CA SER A 121 2.64 -8.38 17.77
C SER A 121 3.07 -8.04 16.34
N ALA A 122 3.24 -6.75 16.02
CA ALA A 122 3.74 -6.29 14.73
C ALA A 122 5.18 -6.76 14.45
N ALA A 123 6.05 -6.72 15.46
CA ALA A 123 7.42 -7.20 15.37
C ALA A 123 7.46 -8.72 15.11
N CYS A 124 6.68 -9.51 15.85
CA CYS A 124 6.56 -10.95 15.61
C CYS A 124 6.07 -11.24 14.19
N GLY A 125 5.02 -10.54 13.71
CA GLY A 125 4.51 -10.71 12.35
C GLY A 125 5.55 -10.37 11.28
N ALA A 126 6.28 -9.27 11.45
CA ALA A 126 7.34 -8.86 10.54
C ALA A 126 8.52 -9.85 10.53
N ILE A 127 8.92 -10.37 11.69
CA ILE A 127 9.99 -11.38 11.81
C ILE A 127 9.58 -12.67 11.08
N VAL A 128 8.37 -13.18 11.33
CA VAL A 128 7.86 -14.39 10.67
C VAL A 128 7.87 -14.22 9.16
N LEU A 129 7.40 -13.07 8.66
CA LEU A 129 7.40 -12.80 7.21
C LEU A 129 8.83 -12.75 6.64
N ARG A 130 9.78 -12.12 7.34
CA ARG A 130 11.18 -12.05 6.91
C ARG A 130 11.87 -13.42 6.89
N VAL A 131 11.54 -14.30 7.82
CA VAL A 131 12.08 -15.68 7.83
C VAL A 131 11.42 -16.53 6.76
N LEU A 132 10.12 -16.35 6.51
CA LEU A 132 9.37 -17.20 5.58
C LEU A 132 9.64 -16.88 4.10
N ILE A 133 9.91 -15.61 3.75
CA ILE A 133 10.14 -15.20 2.35
C ILE A 133 11.34 -15.94 1.71
N PRO A 134 12.54 -15.99 2.31
CA PRO A 134 13.68 -16.72 1.74
C PRO A 134 13.42 -18.23 1.63
N VAL A 135 12.73 -18.82 2.60
CA VAL A 135 12.39 -20.26 2.61
C VAL A 135 11.52 -20.65 1.41
N ILE A 136 10.64 -19.76 0.96
CA ILE A 136 9.70 -20.06 -0.14
C ILE A 136 10.28 -19.73 -1.51
N LYS A 137 11.07 -18.66 -1.63
CA LYS A 137 11.40 -18.06 -2.93
C LYS A 137 12.80 -18.34 -3.44
N ASP A 138 13.81 -18.35 -2.56
CA ASP A 138 15.20 -18.82 -2.78
C ASP A 138 16.06 -18.45 -1.54
N PRO A 139 16.96 -19.33 -1.05
CA PRO A 139 17.75 -19.14 0.17
C PRO A 139 18.90 -18.12 0.04
N GLU A 140 19.23 -17.65 -1.18
CA GLU A 140 20.28 -16.64 -1.42
C GLU A 140 19.82 -15.20 -1.17
N LEU A 141 18.52 -14.99 -0.91
CA LEU A 141 18.00 -13.71 -0.45
C LEU A 141 18.39 -13.52 1.02
N ASP A 142 19.51 -12.82 1.22
CA ASP A 142 19.87 -12.20 2.50
C ASP A 142 18.64 -11.57 3.15
N LEU A 143 18.67 -11.47 4.49
CA LEU A 143 17.64 -10.91 5.37
C LEU A 143 17.51 -9.37 5.19
N LYS A 144 17.29 -8.93 3.95
CA LYS A 144 17.21 -7.55 3.50
C LYS A 144 15.77 -7.07 3.61
N ALA A 145 15.61 -5.79 3.94
CA ALA A 145 14.30 -5.17 3.93
C ALA A 145 13.70 -5.23 2.51
N LEU A 146 12.37 -5.32 2.40
CA LEU A 146 11.71 -5.11 1.11
C LEU A 146 12.13 -3.73 0.59
N TYR A 147 12.77 -3.69 -0.58
CA TYR A 147 13.32 -2.48 -1.21
C TYR A 147 14.54 -1.88 -0.46
N GLN A 148 15.61 -2.65 -0.29
CA GLN A 148 16.86 -2.10 0.21
C GLN A 148 17.46 -1.12 -0.80
N THR A 149 17.77 0.08 -0.31
CA THR A 149 18.51 1.11 -1.05
C THR A 149 19.93 1.22 -0.50
N SER A 150 20.90 1.41 -1.39
CA SER A 150 22.32 1.55 -1.06
C SER A 150 22.77 2.99 -1.30
N PHE A 151 22.55 3.84 -0.29
CA PHE A 151 23.09 5.19 -0.30
C PHE A 151 24.58 5.17 0.11
N PRO A 152 25.46 5.91 -0.59
CA PRO A 152 26.88 5.94 -0.28
C PRO A 152 27.12 6.50 1.13
N PRO A 153 27.82 5.76 2.02
CA PRO A 153 28.09 6.21 3.38
C PRO A 153 28.97 7.47 3.35
N GLY A 154 28.51 8.55 4.00
CA GLY A 154 29.27 9.80 4.13
C GLY A 154 28.83 10.97 3.24
N LYS A 155 27.95 10.74 2.25
CA LYS A 155 27.25 11.83 1.54
C LYS A 155 25.91 12.11 2.22
N ALA A 156 25.95 12.88 3.31
CA ALA A 156 24.74 13.41 3.92
C ALA A 156 24.21 14.61 3.12
N PHE A 157 22.91 14.87 3.24
CA PHE A 157 22.27 16.04 2.63
C PHE A 157 22.92 17.33 3.12
N THR A 158 23.23 18.23 2.19
CA THR A 158 23.78 19.55 2.51
C THR A 158 22.67 20.50 2.95
N LEU A 159 23.01 21.54 3.73
CA LEU A 159 22.02 22.56 4.15
C LEU A 159 21.42 23.31 2.96
N GLU A 160 22.15 23.40 1.85
CA GLU A 160 21.71 24.04 0.61
C GLU A 160 20.59 23.26 -0.11
N GLU A 161 20.48 21.95 0.12
CA GLU A 161 19.42 21.10 -0.45
C GLU A 161 18.10 21.17 0.36
N MET A 162 18.14 21.65 1.61
CA MET A 162 16.96 21.72 2.48
C MET A 162 15.80 22.54 1.92
N PRO A 163 16.01 23.73 1.32
CA PRO A 163 14.94 24.48 0.67
C PRO A 163 14.29 23.70 -0.48
N CYS A 164 15.06 22.93 -1.26
CA CYS A 164 14.54 22.09 -2.33
C CYS A 164 13.60 21.00 -1.79
N PHE A 165 13.93 20.38 -0.66
CA PHE A 165 13.04 19.41 0.01
C PHE A 165 11.75 20.05 0.53
N VAL A 166 11.80 21.27 1.04
CA VAL A 166 10.60 22.01 1.47
C VAL A 166 9.69 22.31 0.29
N ILE A 167 10.24 22.79 -0.82
CA ILE A 167 9.47 23.07 -2.06
C ILE A 167 8.86 21.78 -2.60
N LEU A 168 9.63 20.68 -2.63
CA LEU A 168 9.13 19.37 -3.03
C LEU A 168 7.96 18.92 -2.14
N GLY A 169 8.09 19.05 -0.82
CA GLY A 169 7.04 18.73 0.13
C GLY A 169 5.76 19.54 -0.09
N LEU A 170 5.90 20.84 -0.41
CA LEU A 170 4.77 21.72 -0.72
C LEU A 170 4.07 21.30 -2.02
N ILE A 171 4.83 20.99 -3.08
CA ILE A 171 4.28 20.50 -4.35
C ILE A 171 3.54 19.17 -4.14
N CYS A 172 4.16 18.21 -3.42
CA CYS A 172 3.53 16.93 -3.09
C CYS A 172 2.25 17.12 -2.26
N GLY A 173 2.23 18.06 -1.32
CA GLY A 173 1.04 18.40 -0.52
C GLY A 173 -0.09 18.96 -1.38
N LEU A 174 0.20 19.89 -2.29
CA LEU A 174 -0.77 20.48 -3.21
C LEU A 174 -1.33 19.45 -4.19
N LEU A 175 -0.47 18.64 -4.81
CA LEU A 175 -0.88 17.55 -5.71
C LEU A 175 -1.72 16.50 -4.97
N GLY A 176 -1.36 16.18 -3.72
CA GLY A 176 -2.15 15.29 -2.86
C GLY A 176 -3.53 15.84 -2.54
N ALA A 177 -3.63 17.13 -2.22
CA ALA A 177 -4.91 17.80 -1.99
C ALA A 177 -5.79 17.82 -3.26
N LEU A 178 -5.19 18.11 -4.42
CA LEU A 178 -5.86 18.05 -5.71
C LEU A 178 -6.37 16.63 -6.01
N PHE A 179 -5.55 15.60 -5.78
CA PHE A 179 -5.95 14.21 -5.95
C PHE A 179 -7.16 13.83 -5.09
N ILE A 180 -7.16 14.21 -3.81
CA ILE A 180 -8.29 13.96 -2.90
C ILE A 180 -9.55 14.69 -3.38
N PHE A 181 -9.41 15.94 -3.84
CA PHE A 181 -10.51 16.72 -4.37
C PHE A 181 -11.12 16.10 -5.64
N LEU A 182 -10.28 15.70 -6.59
CA LEU A 182 -10.70 15.04 -7.83
C LEU A 182 -11.36 13.69 -7.53
N HIS A 183 -10.78 12.88 -6.65
CA HIS A 183 -11.34 11.60 -6.24
C HIS A 183 -12.71 11.78 -5.58
N ARG A 184 -12.84 12.73 -4.64
CA ARG A 184 -14.12 13.06 -3.99
C ARG A 184 -15.17 13.51 -5.01
N THR A 185 -14.80 14.41 -5.92
CA THR A 185 -15.70 14.96 -6.94
C THR A 185 -16.21 13.85 -7.86
N LEU A 186 -15.31 12.96 -8.31
CA LEU A 186 -15.66 11.80 -9.12
C LEU A 186 -16.61 10.85 -8.37
N VAL A 187 -16.30 10.49 -7.12
CA VAL A 187 -17.17 9.58 -6.33
C VAL A 187 -18.55 10.20 -6.09
N LEU A 188 -18.62 11.49 -5.79
CA LEU A 188 -19.90 12.19 -5.60
C LEU A 188 -20.68 12.32 -6.92
N PHE A 189 -20.00 12.60 -8.04
CA PHE A 189 -20.61 12.64 -9.37
C PHE A 189 -21.24 11.30 -9.75
N LEU A 190 -20.51 10.19 -9.55
CA LEU A 190 -21.01 8.83 -9.81
C LEU A 190 -22.22 8.48 -8.93
N ARG A 191 -22.27 8.98 -7.69
CA ARG A 191 -23.40 8.76 -6.77
C ARG A 191 -24.61 9.67 -7.03
N ARG A 192 -24.40 10.88 -7.54
CA ARG A 192 -25.47 11.87 -7.80
C ARG A 192 -26.20 11.62 -9.11
N ASN A 193 -25.52 11.08 -10.12
CA ASN A 193 -26.12 10.86 -11.43
C ASN A 193 -27.01 9.60 -11.41
N GLU A 194 -28.33 9.77 -11.46
CA GLU A 194 -29.31 8.68 -11.35
C GLU A 194 -29.18 7.63 -12.47
N LEU A 195 -28.77 8.03 -13.68
CA LEU A 195 -28.49 7.09 -14.78
C LEU A 195 -27.32 6.17 -14.44
N MET A 196 -26.21 6.74 -13.97
CA MET A 196 -25.01 5.98 -13.59
C MET A 196 -25.31 5.06 -12.41
N LYS A 197 -26.05 5.55 -11.41
CA LYS A 197 -26.49 4.76 -10.27
C LYS A 197 -27.33 3.56 -10.70
N LYS A 198 -28.30 3.75 -11.62
CA LYS A 198 -29.13 2.66 -12.14
C LYS A 198 -28.31 1.63 -12.93
N ILE A 199 -27.39 2.09 -13.76
CA ILE A 199 -26.48 1.23 -14.54
C ILE A 199 -25.57 0.41 -13.62
N PHE A 200 -24.90 1.06 -12.66
CA PHE A 200 -23.94 0.39 -11.77
C PHE A 200 -24.61 -0.49 -10.71
N GLN A 201 -25.81 -0.19 -10.25
CA GLN A 201 -26.56 -1.08 -9.37
C GLN A 201 -27.09 -2.32 -10.11
N ARG A 202 -27.52 -2.17 -11.36
CA ARG A 202 -28.01 -3.30 -12.17
C ARG A 202 -26.88 -4.19 -12.67
N TYR A 203 -25.76 -3.59 -13.08
CA TYR A 203 -24.59 -4.27 -13.64
C TYR A 203 -23.34 -3.93 -12.83
N TRP A 204 -23.25 -4.46 -11.61
CA TRP A 204 -22.14 -4.15 -10.69
C TRP A 204 -20.75 -4.53 -11.24
N LEU A 205 -20.68 -5.50 -12.15
CA LEU A 205 -19.45 -5.93 -12.84
C LEU A 205 -19.05 -5.03 -14.01
N LEU A 206 -19.97 -4.25 -14.57
CA LEU A 206 -19.71 -3.43 -15.75
C LEU A 206 -18.69 -2.32 -15.44
N TYR A 207 -18.83 -1.69 -14.27
CA TYR A 207 -17.93 -0.63 -13.83
C TYR A 207 -16.46 -1.09 -13.72
N PRO A 208 -16.12 -2.13 -12.94
CA PRO A 208 -14.73 -2.58 -12.86
C PRO A 208 -14.23 -3.08 -14.22
N MET A 209 -15.05 -3.77 -15.01
CA MET A 209 -14.66 -4.25 -16.34
C MET A 209 -14.26 -3.11 -17.29
N LEU A 210 -15.07 -2.04 -17.34
CA LEU A 210 -14.78 -0.85 -18.15
C LEU A 210 -13.49 -0.15 -17.69
N VAL A 211 -13.31 0.01 -16.37
CA VAL A 211 -12.11 0.65 -15.82
C VAL A 211 -10.86 -0.20 -16.11
N THR A 212 -10.94 -1.52 -15.95
CA THR A 212 -9.82 -2.41 -16.28
C THR A 212 -9.48 -2.42 -17.75
N LEU A 213 -10.49 -2.36 -18.62
CA LEU A 213 -10.30 -2.26 -20.07
C LEU A 213 -9.59 -0.95 -20.43
N LEU A 214 -10.05 0.18 -19.88
CA LEU A 214 -9.45 1.49 -20.12
C LEU A 214 -8.00 1.56 -19.63
N VAL A 215 -7.73 1.06 -18.42
CA VAL A 215 -6.36 0.98 -17.89
C VAL A 215 -5.50 0.04 -18.74
N GLY A 216 -6.04 -1.08 -19.20
CA GLY A 216 -5.34 -2.02 -20.09
C GLY A 216 -4.96 -1.40 -21.43
N ILE A 217 -5.87 -0.62 -22.03
CA ILE A 217 -5.60 0.11 -23.28
C ILE A 217 -4.51 1.17 -23.08
N LEU A 218 -4.57 1.95 -22.00
CA LEU A 218 -3.58 2.99 -21.72
C LEU A 218 -2.20 2.41 -21.37
N THR A 219 -2.16 1.27 -20.69
CA THR A 219 -0.91 0.64 -20.23
C THR A 219 -0.30 -0.26 -21.31
N PHE A 220 -0.94 -0.39 -22.49
CA PHE A 220 -0.48 -1.29 -23.54
C PHE A 220 0.97 -0.94 -23.98
N PRO A 221 1.94 -1.87 -23.83
CA PRO A 221 3.36 -1.57 -24.00
C PRO A 221 3.77 -1.06 -25.38
N GLU A 222 3.06 -1.46 -26.43
CA GLU A 222 3.35 -1.01 -27.81
C GLU A 222 2.61 0.28 -28.18
N GLY A 223 1.68 0.75 -27.35
CA GLY A 223 0.94 1.99 -27.53
C GLY A 223 1.44 3.08 -26.58
N PHE A 224 0.52 3.65 -25.80
CA PHE A 224 0.83 4.71 -24.84
C PHE A 224 1.74 4.23 -23.68
N GLY A 225 1.76 2.92 -23.41
CA GLY A 225 2.60 2.32 -22.37
C GLY A 225 4.11 2.49 -22.61
N GLN A 226 4.56 2.84 -23.81
CA GLN A 226 5.98 3.16 -24.08
C GLN A 226 6.45 4.36 -23.25
N TYR A 227 5.60 5.37 -23.09
CA TYR A 227 5.92 6.59 -22.33
C TYR A 227 5.64 6.47 -20.83
N MET A 228 4.96 5.40 -20.40
CA MET A 228 4.62 5.17 -19.00
C MET A 228 5.37 3.99 -18.37
N ALA A 229 6.35 3.42 -19.08
CA ALA A 229 7.02 2.17 -18.69
C ALA A 229 6.02 1.02 -18.38
N GLY A 230 4.94 0.90 -19.17
CA GLY A 230 3.80 0.02 -18.93
C GLY A 230 4.10 -1.49 -18.98
N LYS A 231 5.31 -1.88 -19.40
CA LYS A 231 5.78 -3.28 -19.38
C LYS A 231 6.17 -3.76 -17.97
N GLN A 232 6.47 -2.84 -17.06
CA GLN A 232 7.03 -3.17 -15.75
C GLN A 232 5.95 -3.34 -14.67
N LYS A 233 6.23 -4.24 -13.72
CA LYS A 233 5.40 -4.42 -12.52
C LYS A 233 5.69 -3.28 -11.54
N PHE A 234 4.67 -2.82 -10.81
CA PHE A 234 4.80 -1.75 -9.81
C PHE A 234 5.98 -1.93 -8.84
N THR A 235 6.20 -3.15 -8.33
CA THR A 235 7.34 -3.47 -7.45
C THR A 235 8.69 -3.17 -8.11
N ARG A 236 8.85 -3.46 -9.40
CA ARG A 236 10.11 -3.20 -10.11
C ARG A 236 10.28 -1.71 -10.38
N THR A 237 9.22 -1.02 -10.79
CA THR A 237 9.21 0.44 -10.98
C THR A 237 9.66 1.19 -9.73
N VAL A 238 9.19 0.78 -8.54
CA VAL A 238 9.63 1.38 -7.27
C VAL A 238 11.10 1.11 -6.97
N GLN A 239 11.61 -0.09 -7.31
CA GLN A 239 13.04 -0.40 -7.17
C GLN A 239 13.89 0.48 -8.11
N ASP A 240 13.44 0.68 -9.35
CA ASP A 240 14.12 1.51 -10.32
C ASP A 240 14.17 2.98 -9.85
N LEU A 241 13.11 3.51 -9.23
CA LEU A 241 13.09 4.86 -8.64
C LEU A 241 14.03 5.03 -7.44
N PHE A 242 14.45 3.93 -6.82
CA PHE A 242 15.35 3.92 -5.67
C PHE A 242 16.81 3.62 -6.04
N MET A 243 17.14 3.64 -7.32
CA MET A 243 18.51 3.50 -7.78
C MET A 243 19.38 4.66 -7.27
N ASN A 244 20.64 4.36 -7.00
CA ASN A 244 21.62 5.30 -6.45
C ASN A 244 22.43 6.05 -7.53
N CYS A 245 21.96 6.00 -8.78
CA CYS A 245 22.61 6.58 -9.95
C CYS A 245 21.71 7.66 -10.56
N THR A 246 22.31 8.60 -11.28
CA THR A 246 21.61 9.75 -11.86
C THR A 246 21.24 9.45 -13.31
N TRP A 247 19.94 9.43 -13.62
CA TRP A 247 19.41 9.12 -14.95
C TRP A 247 19.76 10.15 -16.04
N SER A 248 20.03 11.40 -15.67
CA SER A 248 20.38 12.46 -16.62
C SER A 248 21.85 12.45 -17.05
N LEU A 249 22.71 11.67 -16.38
CA LEU A 249 24.14 11.61 -16.68
C LEU A 249 24.45 10.44 -17.62
N ASN A 250 25.36 10.67 -18.56
CA ASN A 250 25.87 9.62 -19.45
C ASN A 250 26.64 8.54 -18.68
N GLU A 251 26.68 7.33 -19.24
CA GLU A 251 27.38 6.16 -18.67
C GLU A 251 28.85 6.39 -18.35
N THR A 252 29.48 7.37 -19.01
CA THR A 252 30.90 7.70 -18.79
C THR A 252 31.15 8.42 -17.47
N HIS A 253 30.11 8.97 -16.83
CA HIS A 253 30.23 9.58 -15.52
C HIS A 253 30.17 8.53 -14.40
N PRO A 254 30.98 8.69 -13.33
CA PRO A 254 31.01 7.74 -12.20
C PRO A 254 29.70 7.65 -11.41
N HIS A 255 28.74 8.54 -11.68
CA HIS A 255 27.40 8.56 -11.09
C HIS A 255 26.28 8.33 -12.11
N GLY A 256 26.62 8.05 -13.38
CA GLY A 256 25.66 7.68 -14.42
C GLY A 256 25.16 6.25 -14.22
N CYS A 257 23.91 5.99 -14.61
CA CYS A 257 23.35 4.63 -14.58
C CYS A 257 23.82 3.80 -15.77
N HIS A 258 23.92 2.48 -15.61
CA HIS A 258 24.18 1.58 -16.72
C HIS A 258 22.98 1.49 -17.68
N LYS A 259 23.23 1.40 -19.00
CA LYS A 259 22.20 1.28 -20.05
C LYS A 259 21.22 0.15 -19.81
N ASN A 260 21.67 -0.99 -19.25
CA ASN A 260 20.80 -2.13 -18.95
C ASN A 260 19.71 -1.80 -17.92
N GLU A 261 19.95 -0.81 -17.05
CA GLU A 261 19.01 -0.38 -16.01
C GLU A 261 18.08 0.73 -16.52
N THR A 262 18.56 1.59 -17.42
CA THR A 262 17.79 2.70 -18.01
C THR A 262 16.98 2.31 -19.25
N LEU A 263 17.28 1.16 -19.87
CA LEU A 263 16.58 0.61 -21.05
C LEU A 263 15.06 0.49 -20.87
N ASN A 264 14.58 0.32 -19.63
CA ASN A 264 13.15 0.25 -19.30
C ASN A 264 12.45 1.62 -19.32
N TRP A 265 13.23 2.70 -19.28
CA TRP A 265 12.80 4.09 -19.14
C TRP A 265 13.24 4.95 -20.33
N SER A 266 13.76 4.32 -21.40
CA SER A 266 14.12 4.94 -22.67
C SER A 266 13.15 4.50 -23.77
N GLY A 267 12.85 5.39 -24.72
CA GLY A 267 12.08 5.04 -25.92
C GLY A 267 12.75 3.98 -26.79
N LYS A 268 12.06 3.51 -27.85
CA LYS A 268 12.49 2.42 -28.75
C LYS A 268 13.89 2.57 -29.37
N GLU A 269 14.44 3.79 -29.39
CA GLU A 269 15.74 4.09 -29.99
C GLU A 269 16.82 4.49 -28.95
N GLY A 270 16.53 4.44 -27.64
CA GLY A 270 17.53 4.72 -26.61
C GLY A 270 17.95 6.19 -26.47
N ASP A 271 17.49 7.08 -27.36
CA ASP A 271 17.99 8.46 -27.46
C ASP A 271 17.27 9.48 -26.59
N THR A 272 16.10 9.17 -26.04
CA THR A 272 15.39 10.06 -25.11
C THR A 272 14.92 9.32 -23.85
N PRO A 273 15.37 9.74 -22.64
CA PRO A 273 14.77 9.26 -21.41
C PRO A 273 13.33 9.79 -21.31
N VAL A 274 12.40 8.93 -20.90
CA VAL A 274 10.96 9.23 -20.74
C VAL A 274 10.71 10.51 -19.92
N PHE A 275 11.62 10.85 -19.01
CA PHE A 275 11.54 12.05 -18.16
C PHE A 275 11.95 13.35 -18.85
N SER A 276 12.62 13.30 -20.01
CA SER A 276 12.99 14.48 -20.81
C SER A 276 11.98 14.82 -21.90
N SER A 277 11.07 13.89 -22.19
CA SER A 277 10.01 14.03 -23.21
C SER A 277 8.68 14.57 -22.65
N LEU A 278 8.63 14.94 -21.37
CA LEU A 278 7.49 15.54 -20.65
C LEU A 278 7.82 16.99 -20.28
#